data_AF-A0A6V7JIA9-F1
#
_entry.id   AF-A0A6V7JIA9-F1
#
_cell.length_a   1.000
_cell.length_b   1.000
_cell.length_c   1.000
_cell.angle_alpha   90.00
_cell.angle_beta   90.00
_cell.angle_gamma   90.00
#
_symmetry.space_group_name_H-M   'P 1'
#
loop_
_entity.id
_entity.type
_entity.pdbx_description
1 polymer ?
#
loop_
_entity_poly.entity_id
_entity_poly.type
_entity_poly.pdbx_seq_one_letter_code
_entity_poly.pdbx_strand_id
1 'polypeptide(L)' 'QHYYLNVYTKESQWDVPTKPAQPCDNGDGPEEVQCSHILVKHAGSRRPSSWREEKITRTKEEALELIK' A
#
# COMPACT_ATOMS: atom_id res chain seq x y z
N GLN A 1 14.63 5.32 -7.41
CA GLN A 1 13.97 4.58 -8.50
C GLN A 1 12.67 5.31 -8.81
N HIS A 2 12.37 5.58 -10.08
CA HIS A 2 11.17 6.32 -10.46
C HIS A 2 10.10 5.32 -10.91
N TYR A 3 8.84 5.63 -10.60
CA TYR A 3 7.67 4.91 -11.10
C TYR A 3 6.69 5.93 -11.67
N TYR A 4 5.79 5.46 -12.52
CA TYR A 4 4.76 6.26 -13.17
C TYR A 4 3.39 5.83 -12.59
N LEU A 5 2.61 6.82 -12.16
CA LEU A 5 1.24 6.61 -11.67
C LEU A 5 0.27 7.18 -12.69
N ASN A 6 -0.65 6.35 -13.18
CA ASN A 6 -1.79 6.84 -13.93
C ASN A 6 -2.76 7.54 -12.96
N VAL A 7 -2.93 8.86 -13.10
CA VAL A 7 -3.74 9.66 -12.17
C VAL A 7 -5.24 9.35 -12.25
N TYR A 8 -5.71 8.75 -13.35
CA TYR A 8 -7.12 8.40 -13.55
C TYR A 8 -7.43 6.99 -13.06
N THR A 9 -6.65 5.99 -13.49
CA THR A 9 -6.86 4.59 -13.08
C THR A 9 -6.24 4.24 -11.73
N LYS A 10 -5.36 5.11 -11.21
CA LYS A 10 -4.54 4.89 -10.00
C LYS A 10 -3.59 3.70 -10.10
N GLU A 11 -3.35 3.19 -11.31
CA GLU A 11 -2.40 2.11 -11.56
C GLU A 11 -0.97 2.64 -11.58
N SER A 12 -0.06 1.89 -10.95
CA SER A 12 1.38 2.17 -10.93
C SER A 12 2.14 1.23 -11.85
N GLN A 13 3.10 1.77 -12.59
CA GLN A 13 4.00 1.00 -13.46
C GLN A 13 5.44 1.54 -13.35
N TRP A 14 6.43 0.67 -13.57
CA TRP A 14 7.85 1.05 -13.52
C TRP A 14 8.34 1.63 -14.85
N ASP A 15 7.84 1.11 -15.96
CA ASP A 15 8.22 1.55 -17.30
C ASP A 15 7.49 2.84 -17.70
N VAL A 16 8.16 3.68 -18.49
CA VAL A 16 7.57 4.91 -19.02
C VAL A 16 6.33 4.56 -19.85
N PRO A 17 5.15 5.15 -19.58
CA PRO A 17 3.95 4.88 -20.35
C PRO A 17 4.10 5.37 -21.80
N THR A 18 3.66 4.55 -22.75
CA THR A 18 3.73 4.85 -24.19
C THR A 18 2.60 5.76 -24.68
N LYS A 19 1.53 5.88 -23.89
CA LYS A 19 0.35 6.70 -24.18
C LYS A 19 0.09 7.67 -23.03
N PRO A 20 -0.43 8.88 -23.30
CA PRO A 20 -0.86 9.79 -22.25
C PRO A 20 -1.99 9.15 -21.44
N ALA A 21 -2.04 9.46 -20.15
CA ALA A 21 -3.12 9.03 -19.28
C ALA A 21 -4.44 9.63 -19.78
N GLN A 22 -5.43 8.77 -20.09
CA GLN A 22 -6.74 9.21 -20.54
C GLN A 22 -7.72 9.20 -19.36
N PRO A 23 -8.58 10.21 -19.23
CA PRO A 23 -9.69 10.15 -18.29
C PRO A 23 -10.61 8.98 -18.67
N CYS A 24 -11.07 8.24 -17.67
CA CYS A 24 -12.26 7.40 -17.81
C CYS A 24 -13.45 8.28 -18.20
N ASP A 25 -14.42 7.72 -18.93
CA ASP A 25 -15.57 8.45 -19.49
C ASP A 25 -16.38 9.26 -18.45
N ASN A 26 -16.21 8.96 -17.15
CA ASN A 26 -16.90 9.63 -16.04
C ASN A 26 -16.03 10.61 -15.22
N GLY A 27 -14.75 10.82 -15.56
CA GLY A 27 -13.86 11.81 -14.89
C GLY A 27 -13.47 11.50 -13.44
N ASP A 28 -14.26 10.71 -12.74
CA ASP A 28 -13.98 10.18 -11.41
C ASP A 28 -13.24 8.84 -11.51
N GLY A 29 -12.24 8.65 -10.65
CA GLY A 29 -11.48 7.39 -10.57
C GLY A 29 -12.38 6.19 -10.28
N PRO A 30 -11.82 4.96 -10.15
CA PRO A 30 -12.64 3.79 -9.88
C PRO A 30 -13.48 3.98 -8.61
N GLU A 31 -14.78 3.67 -8.69
CA GLU A 31 -15.70 3.73 -7.53
C GLU A 31 -15.26 2.78 -6.41
N GLU A 32 -14.68 1.63 -6.79
CA GLU A 32 -14.17 0.62 -5.87
C GLU A 32 -12.80 0.12 -6.32
N VAL A 33 -11.95 -0.23 -5.35
CA VAL A 33 -10.62 -0.82 -5.59
C VAL A 33 -10.44 -2.07 -4.74
N GLN A 34 -9.72 -3.05 -5.28
CA GLN A 34 -9.30 -4.22 -4.54
C GLN A 34 -7.85 -4.06 -4.10
N CYS A 35 -7.58 -4.23 -2.81
CA CYS A 35 -6.23 -4.17 -2.26
C CYS A 35 -5.98 -5.34 -1.33
N SER A 36 -4.75 -5.83 -1.34
CA SER A 36 -4.22 -6.70 -0.29
C SER A 36 -3.17 -5.92 0.48
N HIS A 37 -3.08 -6.13 1.80
CA HIS A 37 -2.05 -5.52 2.62
C HIS A 37 -1.27 -6.57 3.41
N ILE A 38 -0.05 -6.21 3.81
CA ILE A 38 0.75 -6.96 4.77
C ILE A 38 0.88 -6.08 6.01
N LEU A 39 0.52 -6.61 7.17
CA LEU A 39 0.56 -5.88 8.43
C LEU A 39 1.60 -6.50 9.37
N VAL A 40 2.61 -5.71 9.74
CA VAL A 40 3.51 -6.01 10.86
C VAL A 40 3.22 -5.02 11.99
N LYS A 41 2.74 -5.54 13.11
CA LYS A 41 2.46 -4.74 14.32
C LYS A 41 3.71 -4.57 15.17
N HIS A 42 3.71 -3.54 16.02
CA HIS A 42 4.75 -3.23 17.01
C HIS A 42 4.13 -2.96 18.39
N ALA A 43 4.94 -2.83 19.43
CA ALA A 43 4.49 -2.64 20.82
C ALA A 43 3.60 -1.40 21.03
N GLY A 44 3.81 -0.35 20.23
CA GLY A 44 3.00 0.87 20.23
C GLY A 44 1.73 0.82 19.38
N SER A 45 1.42 -0.33 18.76
CA SER A 45 0.16 -0.51 18.04
C SER A 45 -1.03 -0.41 19.01
N ARG A 46 -2.15 0.19 18.59
CA ARG A 46 -3.37 0.33 19.43
C ARG A 46 -3.81 -0.96 20.14
N ARG A 47 -3.61 -2.10 19.46
CA ARG A 47 -3.78 -3.45 20.01
C ARG A 47 -2.55 -4.28 19.63
N PRO A 48 -1.52 -4.37 20.50
CA PRO A 48 -0.27 -5.08 20.23
C PRO A 48 -0.44 -6.58 20.45
N SER A 49 -1.41 -7.17 19.74
CA SER A 49 -1.74 -8.60 19.74
C SER A 49 -2.30 -8.99 18.38
N SER A 50 -2.11 -10.24 17.96
CA SER A 50 -2.65 -10.79 16.73
C SER A 50 -2.87 -12.30 16.87
N TRP A 51 -3.55 -12.91 15.89
CA TRP A 51 -3.68 -14.37 15.85
C TRP A 51 -2.33 -15.10 15.74
N ARG A 52 -1.29 -14.43 15.24
CA ARG A 52 0.07 -14.98 15.16
C ARG A 52 0.85 -14.88 16.46
N GLU A 53 0.48 -13.93 17.33
CA GLU A 53 1.26 -13.59 18.52
C GLU A 53 0.39 -12.80 19.50
N GLU A 54 0.19 -13.34 20.70
CA GLU A 54 -0.70 -12.75 21.71
C GLU A 54 -0.18 -11.41 22.26
N LYS A 55 1.15 -11.26 22.43
CA LYS A 55 1.75 -10.02 22.94
C LYS A 55 2.95 -9.62 22.08
N ILE A 56 2.78 -8.52 21.35
CA ILE A 56 3.78 -8.01 20.42
C ILE A 56 4.68 -7.01 21.13
N THR A 57 5.98 -7.31 21.21
CA THR A 57 6.98 -6.49 21.93
C THR A 57 7.98 -5.77 21.03
N ARG A 58 8.03 -6.12 19.74
CA ARG A 58 8.94 -5.48 18.78
C ARG A 58 8.73 -3.97 18.69
N THR A 59 9.82 -3.25 18.46
CA THR A 59 9.86 -1.81 18.25
C THR A 59 9.27 -1.42 16.89
N LYS A 60 9.06 -0.12 16.68
CA LYS A 60 8.53 0.38 15.40
C LYS A 60 9.58 0.20 14.29
N GLU A 61 10.84 0.35 14.64
CA GLU A 61 12.00 0.22 13.77
C GLU A 61 12.16 -1.23 13.30
N GLU A 62 12.08 -2.20 14.21
CA GLU A 62 12.10 -3.63 13.87
C GLU A 62 10.91 -4.03 12.99
N ALA A 63 9.71 -3.49 13.27
CA ALA A 63 8.54 -3.74 12.43
C ALA A 63 8.71 -3.20 11.00
N LEU A 64 9.37 -2.05 10.84
CA LEU A 64 9.67 -1.48 9.52
C LEU A 64 10.73 -2.32 8.78
N GLU A 65 11.75 -2.81 9.48
CA GLU A 65 12.78 -3.66 8.88
C GLU A 65 12.20 -4.98 8.35
N LEU A 66 11.19 -5.53 9.02
CA LEU A 66 10.50 -6.76 8.59
C LEU A 66 9.60 -6.59 7.35
N ILE A 67 9.24 -5.36 6.98
CA ILE A 67 8.37 -5.06 5.83
C ILE A 67 9.18 -4.75 4.56
N LYS A 68 10.45 -4.36 4.71
CA LYS A 68 11.34 -4.06 3.57
C LYS A 68 11.59 -5.31 2.72
#